data_AF-A0A9W4K8C1-F1
#
_entry.id   AF-A0A9W4K8C1-F1
#
_cell.length_a   1.000
_cell.length_b   1.000
_cell.length_c   1.000
_cell.angle_alpha   90.00
_cell.angle_beta   90.00
_cell.angle_gamma   90.00
#
_symmetry.space_group_name_H-M   'P 1'
#
loop_
_entity.id
_entity.type
_entity.pdbx_description
1 polymer ?
#
loop_
_entity_poly.entity_id
_entity_poly.type
_entity_poly.pdbx_seq_one_letter_code
_entity_poly.pdbx_strand_id
1 'polypeptide(L)'
;MVNLRDILSEASDLRLGVPCLLVDETPGQGGSHTAFKIVFEDSVKWAARVGHDSNNWKNGLRAVKTFLCLKQQCTAIKASTLLFSSKHPVLYSERVSGAPLAIWNLQIPQIQREVFLDDMADFLL
;
A
#
# COMPACT_ATOMS: atom_id res chain seq x y z
N MET A 1 -9.20 7.24 16.69
CA MET A 1 -9.58 7.15 15.26
C MET A 1 -8.95 8.33 14.55
N VAL A 2 -8.18 8.13 13.47
CA VAL A 2 -7.52 9.23 12.74
C VAL A 2 -8.56 9.98 11.91
N ASN A 3 -8.53 11.32 11.90
CA ASN A 3 -9.45 12.11 11.09
C ASN A 3 -9.01 12.09 9.61
N LEU A 4 -9.97 12.04 8.69
CA LEU A 4 -9.70 12.12 7.23
C LEU A 4 -8.93 13.39 6.84
N ARG A 5 -9.16 14.51 7.55
CA ARG A 5 -8.40 15.75 7.33
C ARG A 5 -6.92 15.58 7.69
N ASP A 6 -6.62 14.84 8.75
CA ASP A 6 -5.23 14.59 9.17
C ASP A 6 -4.52 13.70 8.14
N ILE A 7 -5.22 12.67 7.63
CA ILE A 7 -4.71 11.80 6.56
C ILE A 7 -4.38 12.62 5.31
N LEU A 8 -5.27 13.53 4.90
CA LEU A 8 -5.04 14.39 3.74
C LEU A 8 -3.91 15.38 3.95
N SER A 9 -3.84 16.00 5.13
CA SER A 9 -2.77 16.94 5.48
C SER A 9 -1.40 16.28 5.49
N GLU A 10 -1.31 14.99 5.79
CA GLU A 10 -0.05 14.25 5.71
C GLU A 10 0.21 13.71 4.30
N ALA A 11 -0.85 13.33 3.58
CA ALA A 11 -0.72 12.91 2.20
C ALA A 11 -0.16 14.02 1.30
N SER A 12 -0.44 15.29 1.60
CA SER A 12 0.15 16.42 0.87
C SER A 12 1.68 16.47 1.00
N ASP A 13 2.25 15.94 2.07
CA ASP A 13 3.71 15.88 2.25
C ASP A 13 4.36 14.83 1.34
N LEU A 14 3.58 13.88 0.80
CA LEU A 14 4.07 12.86 -0.14
C LEU A 14 4.45 13.48 -1.49
N ARG A 15 3.79 14.58 -1.89
CA ARG A 15 4.05 15.30 -3.15
C ARG A 15 3.91 16.81 -2.93
N LEU A 16 5.02 17.44 -2.56
CA LEU A 16 5.08 18.88 -2.28
C LEU A 16 4.55 19.72 -3.45
N GLY A 17 3.62 20.62 -3.15
CA GLY A 17 3.04 21.54 -4.14
C GLY A 17 1.98 20.92 -5.07
N VAL A 18 1.66 19.63 -4.92
CA VAL A 18 0.60 18.97 -5.70
C VAL A 18 -0.61 18.73 -4.78
N PRO A 19 -1.76 19.38 -5.04
CA PRO A 19 -2.97 19.13 -4.29
C PRO A 19 -3.40 17.65 -4.39
N CYS A 20 -3.99 17.14 -3.31
CA CYS A 20 -4.49 15.78 -3.25
C CYS A 20 -5.86 15.72 -2.59
N LEU A 21 -6.63 14.69 -2.95
CA LEU A 21 -7.96 14.46 -2.44
C LEU A 21 -8.17 12.98 -2.13
N LEU A 22 -9.04 12.73 -1.16
CA LEU A 22 -9.57 11.41 -0.88
C LEU A 22 -10.67 11.16 -1.90
N VAL A 23 -10.61 10.02 -2.56
CA VAL A 23 -11.66 9.66 -3.50
C VAL A 23 -12.92 9.33 -2.72
N ASP A 24 -14.05 9.87 -3.19
CA ASP A 24 -15.38 9.60 -2.65
C ASP A 24 -15.87 8.22 -3.10
N GLU A 25 -15.19 7.20 -2.58
CA GLU A 25 -15.47 5.78 -2.77
C GLU A 25 -15.51 5.12 -1.38
N THR A 26 -16.30 4.05 -1.24
CA THR A 26 -16.30 3.26 0.00
C THR A 26 -14.89 2.78 0.32
N PRO A 27 -14.34 3.09 1.51
CA PRO A 27 -13.00 2.66 1.88
C PRO A 27 -12.89 1.14 1.90
N GLY A 28 -11.75 0.63 1.43
CA GLY A 28 -11.45 -0.79 1.51
C GLY A 28 -11.33 -1.23 2.96
N GLN A 29 -12.02 -2.29 3.35
CA GLN A 29 -11.98 -2.82 4.72
C GLN A 29 -11.12 -4.08 4.76
N GLY A 30 -10.11 -4.06 5.63
CA GLY A 30 -9.37 -5.25 6.04
C GLY A 30 -9.72 -5.61 7.49
N GLY A 31 -9.29 -6.79 7.94
CA GLY A 31 -9.55 -7.22 9.33
C GLY A 31 -8.84 -6.39 10.41
N SER A 32 -7.85 -5.57 10.05
CA SER A 32 -7.02 -4.79 10.99
C SER A 32 -6.83 -3.33 10.59
N HIS A 33 -7.38 -2.93 9.45
CA HIS A 33 -7.15 -1.61 8.88
C HIS A 33 -8.26 -1.21 7.91
N THR A 34 -8.39 0.09 7.71
CA THR A 34 -9.20 0.68 6.64
C THR A 34 -8.28 1.35 5.64
N ALA A 35 -8.49 1.12 4.35
CA ALA A 35 -7.69 1.66 3.26
C ALA A 35 -8.49 2.71 2.47
N PHE A 36 -7.94 3.91 2.36
CA PHE A 36 -8.50 5.01 1.59
C PHE A 36 -7.68 5.25 0.34
N LYS A 37 -8.34 5.63 -0.74
CA LYS A 37 -7.70 5.98 -2.01
C LYS A 37 -7.44 7.49 -2.04
N ILE A 38 -6.21 7.86 -2.33
CA ILE A 38 -5.77 9.25 -2.52
C ILE A 38 -5.41 9.44 -3.98
N VAL A 39 -5.89 10.54 -4.57
CA VAL A 39 -5.54 10.95 -5.93
C VAL A 39 -4.95 12.35 -5.86
N PHE A 40 -3.79 12.51 -6.49
CA PHE A 40 -3.15 13.80 -6.70
C PHE A 40 -3.61 14.40 -8.04
N GLU A 41 -3.57 15.72 -8.17
CA GLU A 41 -3.97 16.42 -9.41
C GLU A 41 -3.18 15.98 -10.65
N ASP A 42 -1.93 15.54 -10.46
CA ASP A 42 -1.09 14.96 -11.52
C ASP A 42 -1.45 13.49 -11.86
N SER A 43 -2.62 13.02 -11.41
CA SER A 43 -3.16 11.67 -11.61
C SER A 43 -2.40 10.54 -10.90
N VAL A 44 -1.38 10.86 -10.09
CA VAL A 44 -0.70 9.86 -9.26
C VAL A 44 -1.66 9.39 -8.16
N LYS A 45 -1.65 8.09 -7.90
CA LYS A 45 -2.57 7.45 -6.95
C LYS A 45 -1.80 6.80 -5.82
N TRP A 46 -2.30 7.01 -4.61
CA TRP A 46 -1.78 6.42 -3.39
C TRP A 46 -2.93 5.77 -2.63
N ALA A 47 -2.59 4.90 -1.70
CA ALA A 47 -3.51 4.39 -0.70
C ALA A 47 -3.02 4.76 0.69
N ALA A 48 -3.90 5.27 1.54
CA ALA A 48 -3.65 5.46 2.96
C ALA A 48 -4.30 4.33 3.75
N ARG A 49 -3.51 3.56 4.49
CA ARG A 49 -3.96 2.47 5.34
C ARG A 49 -3.90 2.92 6.79
N VAL A 50 -5.06 2.96 7.43
CA VAL A 50 -5.23 3.37 8.83
C VAL A 50 -5.47 2.12 9.66
N GLY A 51 -4.57 1.84 10.61
CA GLY A 51 -4.73 0.71 11.53
C GLY A 51 -5.90 0.91 12.49
N HIS A 52 -6.66 -0.15 12.78
CA HIS A 52 -7.73 -0.12 13.79
C HIS A 52 -7.17 -0.12 15.22
N ASP A 53 -6.03 -0.76 15.44
CA ASP A 53 -5.35 -0.85 16.73
C ASP A 53 -4.01 -0.11 16.72
N SER A 54 -3.95 1.01 17.44
CA SER A 54 -2.73 1.80 17.62
C SER A 54 -1.65 1.06 18.41
N ASN A 55 -2.01 0.11 19.27
CA ASN A 55 -1.04 -0.66 20.05
C ASN A 55 -0.22 -1.60 19.14
N ASN A 56 -0.83 -2.07 18.05
CA ASN A 56 -0.16 -2.92 17.07
C ASN A 56 0.65 -2.12 16.03
N TRP A 57 0.57 -0.78 16.03
CA TRP A 57 1.27 0.06 15.05
C TRP A 57 2.79 -0.14 15.05
N LYS A 58 3.38 -0.41 16.22
CA LYS A 58 4.83 -0.68 16.34
C LYS A 58 5.26 -1.88 15.49
N ASN A 59 4.43 -2.91 15.41
CA ASN A 59 4.72 -4.10 14.60
C ASN A 59 4.59 -3.77 13.10
N GLY A 60 3.56 -3.01 12.72
CA GLY A 60 3.41 -2.49 11.36
C GLY A 60 4.61 -1.65 10.92
N LEU A 61 5.05 -0.70 11.75
CA LEU A 61 6.23 0.12 11.51
C LEU A 61 7.50 -0.72 11.36
N ARG A 62 7.69 -1.72 12.21
CA ARG A 62 8.85 -2.63 12.11
C ARG A 62 8.84 -3.34 10.76
N ALA A 63 7.70 -3.91 10.35
CA ALA A 63 7.58 -4.59 9.06
C ALA A 63 7.86 -3.66 7.87
N VAL A 64 7.32 -2.44 7.90
CA VAL A 64 7.53 -1.43 6.84
C VAL A 64 9.00 -1.01 6.77
N LYS A 65 9.65 -0.76 7.91
CA LYS A 65 11.09 -0.41 7.95
C LYS A 65 11.96 -1.53 7.40
N THR A 66 11.69 -2.78 7.79
CA THR A 66 12.38 -3.94 7.24
C THR A 66 12.19 -4.03 5.73
N PHE A 67 10.95 -3.87 5.25
CA PHE A 67 10.65 -3.91 3.83
C PHE A 67 11.37 -2.79 3.04
N LEU A 68 11.41 -1.57 3.57
CA LEU A 68 12.13 -0.47 2.93
C LEU A 68 13.64 -0.74 2.84
N CYS A 69 14.23 -1.32 3.89
CA CYS A 69 15.63 -1.75 3.88
C CYS A 69 15.89 -2.81 2.79
N LEU A 70 15.02 -3.83 2.71
CA LEU A 70 15.11 -4.87 1.68
C LEU A 70 14.99 -4.29 0.27
N LYS A 71 14.04 -3.38 0.03
CA LYS A 71 13.86 -2.72 -1.27
C LYS A 71 15.07 -1.86 -1.67
N GLN A 72 15.78 -1.27 -0.71
CA GLN A 72 17.03 -0.55 -0.97
C GLN A 72 18.18 -1.49 -1.37
N GLN A 73 18.22 -2.69 -0.79
CA GLN A 73 19.25 -3.68 -1.09
C GLN A 73 18.96 -4.47 -2.36
N CYS A 74 17.68 -4.73 -2.67
CA CYS A 74 17.24 -5.44 -3.85
C CYS A 74 16.36 -4.53 -4.72
N THR A 75 17.01 -3.76 -5.59
CA THR A 75 16.35 -2.81 -6.49
C THR A 75 15.49 -3.48 -7.57
N ALA A 76 15.63 -4.79 -7.76
CA ALA A 76 14.81 -5.58 -8.68
C ALA A 76 13.40 -5.88 -8.15
N ILE A 77 13.16 -5.74 -6.83
CA ILE A 77 11.84 -6.01 -6.23
C ILE A 77 10.79 -5.05 -6.79
N LYS A 78 9.83 -5.61 -7.54
CA LYS A 78 8.68 -4.88 -8.10
C LYS A 78 7.57 -4.74 -7.06
N ALA A 79 7.72 -3.81 -6.13
CA ALA A 79 6.73 -3.57 -5.09
C ALA A 79 6.53 -2.08 -4.81
N SER A 80 5.37 -1.73 -4.24
CA SER A 80 4.98 -0.34 -3.95
C SER A 80 6.01 0.37 -3.09
N THR A 81 6.23 1.65 -3.35
CA THR A 81 6.88 2.54 -2.40
C THR A 81 5.98 2.71 -1.18
N LEU A 82 6.54 2.54 0.02
CA LEU A 82 5.82 2.68 1.28
C LEU A 82 6.38 3.89 2.05
N LEU A 83 5.49 4.71 2.59
CA LEU A 83 5.82 5.84 3.46
C LEU A 83 4.89 5.78 4.67
N PHE A 84 5.36 6.15 5.85
CA PHE A 84 4.53 6.13 7.06
C PHE A 84 4.56 7.51 7.72
N SER A 85 3.44 7.88 8.34
CA SER A 85 3.37 9.10 9.13
C SER A 85 4.11 8.97 10.45
N SER A 86 4.78 10.05 10.85
CA SER A 86 5.37 10.21 12.19
C SER A 86 4.35 10.65 13.24
N LYS A 87 3.18 11.16 12.82
CA LYS A 87 2.14 11.73 13.69
C LYS A 87 1.00 10.76 13.93
N HIS A 88 0.57 10.02 12.92
CA HIS A 88 -0.56 9.10 12.98
C HIS A 88 -0.20 7.69 12.52
N PRO A 89 -0.92 6.64 12.98
CA PRO A 89 -0.69 5.26 12.57
C PRO A 89 -1.24 4.99 11.15
N VAL A 90 -0.66 5.70 10.18
CA VAL A 90 -1.06 5.68 8.77
C VAL A 90 0.13 5.28 7.91
N LEU A 91 -0.12 4.29 7.05
CA LEU A 91 0.83 3.83 6.03
C LEU A 91 0.31 4.27 4.66
N TYR A 92 1.12 5.04 3.95
CA TYR A 92 0.89 5.44 2.57
C TYR A 92 1.63 4.49 1.64
N SER A 93 0.92 3.95 0.65
CA SER A 93 1.50 3.08 -0.38
C SER A 93 1.18 3.60 -1.76
N GLU A 94 2.20 3.72 -2.59
CA GLU A 94 2.05 4.05 -4.00
C GLU A 94 1.21 2.97 -4.72
N ARG A 95 0.35 3.40 -5.65
CA ARG A 95 -0.42 2.45 -6.47
C ARG A 95 0.52 1.67 -7.39
N VAL A 96 0.43 0.34 -7.33
CA VAL A 96 1.08 -0.56 -8.29
C VAL A 96 0.12 -0.82 -9.46
N SER A 97 0.66 -0.89 -10.68
CA SER A 97 -0.09 -1.29 -11.87
C SER A 97 -0.45 -2.77 -11.82
N GLY A 98 -1.68 -3.10 -12.23
CA GLY A 98 -2.16 -4.47 -12.30
C GLY A 98 -3.56 -4.63 -11.72
N ALA A 99 -4.07 -5.86 -11.82
CA ALA A 99 -5.29 -6.27 -11.15
C ALA A 99 -4.92 -7.13 -9.93
N PRO A 100 -5.61 -6.97 -8.78
CA PRO A 100 -5.42 -7.88 -7.67
C PRO A 100 -5.82 -9.30 -8.07
N LEU A 101 -5.04 -10.28 -7.63
CA LEU A 101 -5.36 -11.69 -7.83
C LEU A 101 -6.59 -12.05 -6.99
N ALA A 102 -7.77 -12.08 -7.62
CA ALA A 102 -9.03 -12.39 -6.95
C ALA A 102 -9.19 -13.90 -6.66
N ILE A 103 -8.52 -14.73 -7.44
CA ILE A 103 -8.61 -16.19 -7.38
C ILE A 103 -7.19 -16.72 -7.54
N TRP A 104 -6.76 -17.64 -6.68
CA TRP A 104 -5.39 -18.18 -6.71
C TRP A 104 -5.36 -19.72 -6.89
N ASN A 105 -6.52 -20.31 -7.20
CA ASN A 105 -6.71 -21.76 -7.21
C ASN A 105 -6.85 -22.34 -8.63
N LEU A 106 -7.40 -23.56 -8.74
CA LEU A 106 -7.56 -24.31 -9.98
C LEU A 106 -8.42 -23.62 -11.06
N GLN A 107 -9.15 -22.55 -10.71
CA GLN A 107 -9.98 -21.79 -11.65
C GLN A 107 -9.16 -20.94 -12.65
N ILE A 108 -7.87 -20.70 -12.39
CA ILE A 108 -6.96 -20.09 -13.36
C ILE A 108 -6.45 -21.18 -14.33
N PRO A 109 -6.42 -20.92 -15.66
CA PRO A 109 -5.81 -21.84 -16.63
C PRO A 109 -4.40 -22.28 -16.21
N GLN A 110 -4.07 -23.56 -16.41
CA GLN A 110 -2.84 -24.16 -15.91
C GLN A 110 -1.58 -23.35 -16.27
N ILE A 111 -1.42 -22.96 -17.54
CA ILE A 111 -0.25 -22.19 -18.01
C ILE A 111 -0.10 -20.86 -17.27
N GLN A 112 -1.19 -20.13 -17.04
CA GLN A 112 -1.14 -18.85 -16.31
C GLN A 112 -0.79 -19.05 -14.84
N ARG A 113 -1.23 -20.17 -14.26
CA ARG A 113 -0.92 -20.52 -12.88
C ARG A 113 0.55 -20.89 -12.72
N GLU A 114 1.10 -21.67 -13.64
CA GLU A 114 2.52 -22.05 -13.65
C GLU A 114 3.40 -20.79 -13.74
N VAL A 115 3.14 -19.92 -14.73
CA VAL A 115 3.86 -18.64 -14.86
C VAL A 115 3.75 -17.79 -13.59
N PHE A 116 2.56 -17.67 -13.00
CA PHE A 116 2.38 -16.93 -11.75
C PHE A 116 3.19 -17.54 -10.58
N LEU A 117 3.19 -18.87 -10.45
CA LEU A 117 3.92 -19.55 -9.38
C LEU A 117 5.43 -19.43 -9.54
N ASP A 118 5.93 -19.51 -10.77
CA ASP A 118 7.35 -19.30 -11.09
C ASP A 118 7.75 -17.85 -10.78
N ASP A 119 7.00 -16.87 -11.28
CA ASP A 119 7.24 -15.44 -11.00
C ASP A 119 7.16 -15.12 -9.49
N MET A 120 6.26 -15.78 -8.76
CA MET A 120 6.12 -15.61 -7.31
C MET A 120 7.29 -16.25 -6.55
N ALA A 121 7.80 -17.39 -7.01
CA ALA A 121 8.99 -18.02 -6.44
C ALA A 121 10.21 -17.12 -6.65
N ASP A 122 10.40 -16.61 -7.87
CA ASP A 122 11.47 -15.67 -8.20
C ASP A 122 11.37 -14.36 -7.39
N PHE A 123 10.16 -13.89 -7.08
CA PHE A 123 9.97 -12.71 -6.22
C PHE A 123 10.36 -12.96 -4.75
N LEU A 124 10.27 -14.21 -4.26
CA LEU A 124 10.52 -14.56 -2.86
C LEU A 124 11.97 -14.95 -2.56
N LEU A 125 12.78 -15.25 -3.58
CA LEU A 125 14.19 -15.67 -3.48
C LEU A 125 15.16 -14.50 -3.65
#